data_AF-A0A954GVX8-F1
#
_entry.id   AF-A0A954GVX8-F1
#
_cell.length_a   1.000
_cell.length_b   1.000
_cell.length_c   1.000
_cell.angle_alpha   90.00
_cell.angle_beta   90.00
_cell.angle_gamma   90.00
#
_symmetry.space_group_name_H-M   'P 1'
#
loop_
_entity.id
_entity.type
_entity.pdbx_description
1 polymer ?
#
loop_
_entity_poly.entity_id
_entity_poly.type
_entity_poly.pdbx_seq_one_letter_code
_entity_poly.pdbx_strand_id
1 'polypeptide(L)'
;MRLIVTSSLILLIAFANVPPVCGAIKSTNNPQFDAAVARALRWLQTAVAASEPHGGEHVLATYAMMKCGVPATDPLVLSGIQAAVDRSSRTTYQPVSPYDHIYGAGVDAMFLADIDADLYKPNLQVIANYIQSVQRSDGSWSDTPTNPGDVSMSQYGVLGLWAAQRAGCNVSPQVFDRAADFHLRKGNQDGGWGYRPGTNAGPGQGSSTHNMTMAGAGTLSVARFVLHGPKFETDKPKEQEADLFGVMKKVDPMADSKKIGSAFPDYKAANGAGTLDGRVERAFSWNMANLTAVSKVEHNMYFYYCIERAAALNELGNINGTDWYTFYGNGLLTLQSEDGSFKTHSGPVSGTSLALLFYMRSTGQILEKLLPGGLLRGDRGNPLGKKEKEKDPTALDHLLASIEKMDTESLKVDESEFDLADEIVRSVTSIQDPEELVGQVDRLKKLVNHPKAEVRQPVIWALGRTGDFSLVPFILKGLRDPNVDVNVEAEFALRYIARKPSGFGLSSNPIAGAENASDSERLRVANIWRDKAYKAWSNWYFERRPFEDRDGFDELEAQIPVNPRNP
;
A
#
# COMPACT_ATOMS: atom_id res chain seq x y z
N MET A 1 -63.50 2.71 6.90
CA MET A 1 -63.21 3.57 5.73
C MET A 1 -62.34 4.72 6.25
N ARG A 2 -60.99 4.68 6.16
CA ARG A 2 -60.13 4.99 4.98
C ARG A 2 -60.52 6.35 4.36
N LEU A 3 -59.70 7.40 4.21
CA LEU A 3 -58.24 7.66 4.22
C LEU A 3 -58.04 9.13 4.67
N ILE A 4 -57.12 9.46 5.59
CA ILE A 4 -55.74 9.97 5.35
C ILE A 4 -55.67 11.30 4.58
N VAL A 5 -55.40 12.37 5.34
CA VAL A 5 -54.98 13.70 4.88
C VAL A 5 -53.52 13.61 4.43
N THR A 6 -53.25 13.87 3.16
CA THR A 6 -51.89 14.00 2.60
C THR A 6 -51.40 15.42 2.80
N SER A 7 -50.47 15.62 3.73
CA SER A 7 -49.64 16.82 3.81
C SER A 7 -48.37 16.59 2.98
N SER A 8 -48.40 16.96 1.70
CA SER A 8 -47.20 17.05 0.87
C SER A 8 -46.57 18.43 1.08
N LEU A 9 -45.54 18.48 1.93
CA LEU A 9 -44.68 19.67 2.04
C LEU A 9 -43.63 19.58 0.92
N ILE A 10 -43.86 20.29 -0.18
CA ILE A 10 -42.87 20.50 -1.24
C ILE A 10 -41.87 21.52 -0.71
N LEU A 11 -40.68 21.06 -0.31
CA LEU A 11 -39.55 21.92 0.00
C LEU A 11 -38.86 22.30 -1.33
N LEU A 12 -39.21 23.46 -1.89
CA LEU A 12 -38.45 24.09 -2.95
C LEU A 12 -37.11 24.58 -2.35
N ILE A 13 -36.04 23.83 -2.55
CA ILE A 13 -34.69 24.30 -2.22
C ILE A 13 -34.20 25.16 -3.38
N ALA A 14 -34.08 26.46 -3.11
CA ALA A 14 -33.41 27.40 -4.00
C ALA A 14 -31.93 27.02 -4.14
N PHE A 15 -31.48 26.72 -5.35
CA PHE A 15 -30.07 26.60 -5.68
C PHE A 15 -29.43 27.99 -5.60
N ALA A 16 -29.00 28.38 -4.40
CA ALA A 16 -27.95 29.38 -4.25
C ALA A 16 -26.61 28.68 -4.56
N ASN A 17 -25.80 29.29 -5.43
CA ASN A 17 -24.43 28.89 -5.73
C ASN A 17 -23.61 28.79 -4.44
N VAL A 18 -23.56 27.60 -3.84
CA VAL A 18 -22.57 27.23 -2.84
C VAL A 18 -21.33 26.81 -3.62
N PRO A 19 -20.17 27.47 -3.46
CA PRO A 19 -18.93 26.98 -4.06
C PRO A 19 -18.71 25.55 -3.57
N PRO A 20 -18.27 24.61 -4.44
CA PRO A 20 -18.03 23.25 -4.01
C PRO A 20 -17.06 23.29 -2.84
N VAL A 21 -17.50 22.79 -1.69
CA VAL A 21 -16.63 22.52 -0.54
C VAL A 21 -15.73 21.38 -1.00
N CYS A 22 -14.62 21.73 -1.64
CA CYS A 22 -13.59 20.79 -2.02
C CYS A 22 -12.92 20.35 -0.72
N GLY A 23 -13.44 19.30 -0.10
CA GLY A 23 -12.71 18.58 0.94
C GLY A 23 -11.34 18.20 0.39
N ALA A 24 -10.28 18.35 1.19
CA ALA A 24 -8.96 17.93 0.77
C ALA A 24 -9.00 16.44 0.43
N ILE A 25 -8.64 16.10 -0.82
CA ILE A 25 -8.52 14.71 -1.28
C ILE A 25 -7.54 13.99 -0.34
N LYS A 26 -7.86 12.76 0.04
CA LYS A 26 -7.00 11.94 0.89
C LYS A 26 -5.69 11.65 0.15
N SER A 27 -4.56 11.98 0.78
CA SER A 27 -3.24 11.68 0.23
C SER A 27 -2.91 10.19 0.36
N THR A 28 -2.17 9.69 -0.62
CA THR A 28 -1.54 8.38 -0.68
C THR A 28 -0.17 8.33 -0.02
N ASN A 29 0.33 9.46 0.49
CA ASN A 29 1.72 9.67 0.92
C ASN A 29 2.75 9.44 -0.21
N ASN A 30 2.32 9.44 -1.46
CA ASN A 30 3.16 9.39 -2.65
C ASN A 30 2.71 10.47 -3.66
N PRO A 31 3.52 11.52 -3.91
CA PRO A 31 3.11 12.63 -4.78
C PRO A 31 2.73 12.22 -6.22
N GLN A 32 3.33 11.16 -6.76
CA GLN A 32 3.00 10.67 -8.11
C GLN A 32 1.62 10.02 -8.12
N PHE A 33 1.30 9.25 -7.08
CA PHE A 33 0.00 8.61 -6.95
C PHE A 33 -1.08 9.63 -6.61
N ASP A 34 -0.78 10.65 -5.79
CA ASP A 34 -1.69 11.77 -5.53
C ASP A 34 -2.06 12.50 -6.83
N ALA A 35 -1.09 12.77 -7.69
CA ALA A 35 -1.34 13.37 -9.00
C ALA A 35 -2.21 12.47 -9.90
N ALA A 36 -1.96 11.15 -9.89
CA ALA A 36 -2.75 10.18 -10.64
C ALA A 36 -4.20 10.11 -10.13
N VAL A 37 -4.39 10.04 -8.81
CA VAL A 37 -5.68 10.06 -8.12
C VAL A 37 -6.46 11.32 -8.46
N ALA A 38 -5.83 12.50 -8.39
CA ALA A 38 -6.49 13.76 -8.70
C ALA A 38 -7.04 13.80 -10.14
N ARG A 39 -6.27 13.31 -11.12
CA ARG A 39 -6.72 13.22 -12.52
C ARG A 39 -7.86 12.20 -12.69
N ALA A 40 -7.69 11.02 -12.11
CA ALA A 40 -8.67 9.93 -12.19
C ALA A 40 -10.00 10.30 -11.52
N LEU A 41 -9.95 10.94 -10.35
CA LEU A 41 -11.13 11.39 -9.61
C LEU A 41 -11.91 12.44 -10.40
N ARG A 42 -11.21 13.45 -10.96
CA ARG A 42 -11.85 14.48 -11.81
C ARG A 42 -12.53 13.87 -13.03
N TRP A 43 -11.84 12.95 -13.70
CA TRP A 43 -12.42 12.23 -14.84
C TRP A 43 -13.65 11.43 -14.40
N LEU A 44 -13.58 10.70 -13.30
CA LEU A 44 -14.67 9.86 -12.80
C LEU A 44 -15.90 10.69 -12.42
N GLN A 45 -15.71 11.82 -11.73
CA GLN A 45 -16.79 12.76 -11.42
C GLN A 45 -17.48 13.27 -12.68
N THR A 46 -16.69 13.59 -13.72
CA THR A 46 -17.22 14.06 -15.00
C THR A 46 -18.00 12.96 -15.72
N ALA A 47 -17.45 11.74 -15.77
CA ALA A 47 -18.08 10.60 -16.41
C ALA A 47 -19.43 10.23 -15.74
N VAL A 48 -19.46 10.17 -14.41
CA VAL A 48 -20.68 9.86 -13.64
C VAL A 48 -21.72 10.98 -13.68
N ALA A 49 -21.30 12.23 -13.84
CA ALA A 49 -22.23 13.35 -14.03
C ALA A 49 -22.82 13.41 -15.46
N ALA A 50 -22.07 12.97 -16.46
CA ALA A 50 -22.45 13.04 -17.88
C ALA A 50 -23.38 11.90 -18.31
N SER A 51 -23.23 10.73 -17.72
CA SER A 51 -24.14 9.61 -17.85
C SER A 51 -24.32 9.00 -16.47
N GLU A 52 -25.52 8.52 -16.12
CA GLU A 52 -25.66 7.62 -14.97
C GLU A 52 -25.15 6.24 -15.44
N PRO A 53 -23.90 5.81 -15.13
CA PRO A 53 -23.43 4.50 -15.51
C PRO A 53 -24.35 3.41 -14.96
N HIS A 54 -24.36 2.26 -15.63
CA HIS A 54 -25.39 1.27 -15.37
C HIS A 54 -25.24 0.64 -13.98
N GLY A 55 -26.24 0.85 -13.12
CA GLY A 55 -26.45 0.01 -11.94
C GLY A 55 -25.30 -0.05 -10.94
N GLY A 56 -24.68 -1.23 -10.80
CA GLY A 56 -23.58 -1.48 -9.86
C GLY A 56 -22.30 -0.70 -10.18
N GLU A 57 -22.10 -0.29 -11.44
CA GLU A 57 -20.96 0.53 -11.83
C GLU A 57 -21.06 1.95 -11.25
N HIS A 58 -22.27 2.51 -11.15
CA HIS A 58 -22.52 3.80 -10.50
C HIS A 58 -22.14 3.78 -9.01
N VAL A 59 -22.53 2.71 -8.31
CA VAL A 59 -22.21 2.57 -6.89
C VAL A 59 -20.73 2.31 -6.66
N LEU A 60 -20.08 1.52 -7.53
CA LEU A 60 -18.64 1.34 -7.48
C LEU A 60 -17.87 2.67 -7.64
N ALA A 61 -18.31 3.51 -8.58
CA ALA A 61 -17.68 4.79 -8.84
C ALA A 61 -17.83 5.76 -7.67
N THR A 62 -19.04 5.89 -7.13
CA THR A 62 -19.32 6.78 -5.99
C THR A 62 -18.68 6.28 -4.70
N TYR A 63 -18.56 4.97 -4.51
CA TYR A 63 -17.76 4.37 -3.44
C TYR A 63 -16.27 4.72 -3.58
N ALA A 64 -15.71 4.66 -4.79
CA ALA A 64 -14.33 5.06 -5.04
C ALA A 64 -14.10 6.56 -4.78
N MET A 65 -15.04 7.43 -5.18
CA MET A 65 -15.01 8.86 -4.87
C MET A 65 -14.98 9.10 -3.36
N MET A 66 -15.86 8.44 -2.61
CA MET A 66 -15.90 8.54 -1.15
C MET A 66 -14.57 8.10 -0.53
N LYS A 67 -13.95 7.02 -1.02
CA LYS A 67 -12.64 6.56 -0.54
C LYS A 67 -11.50 7.53 -0.83
N CYS A 68 -11.65 8.39 -1.83
CA CYS A 68 -10.74 9.50 -2.12
C CYS A 68 -10.96 10.73 -1.22
N GLY A 69 -11.97 10.72 -0.35
CA GLY A 69 -12.31 11.84 0.54
C GLY A 69 -13.41 12.75 0.02
N VAL A 70 -14.12 12.39 -1.07
CA VAL A 70 -15.32 13.13 -1.47
C VAL A 70 -16.39 12.96 -0.38
N PRO A 71 -16.97 14.05 0.15
CA PRO A 71 -17.94 13.98 1.26
C PRO A 71 -19.18 13.16 0.92
N ALA A 72 -19.76 12.48 1.92
CA ALA A 72 -21.02 11.75 1.77
C ALA A 72 -22.21 12.63 1.36
N THR A 73 -22.10 13.95 1.58
CA THR A 73 -23.09 14.96 1.19
C THR A 73 -22.93 15.45 -0.25
N ASP A 74 -21.89 15.01 -0.97
CA ASP A 74 -21.70 15.36 -2.38
C ASP A 74 -22.84 14.76 -3.23
N PRO A 75 -23.42 15.51 -4.19
CA PRO A 75 -24.55 15.04 -4.98
C PRO A 75 -24.30 13.71 -5.72
N LEU A 76 -23.08 13.46 -6.19
CA LEU A 76 -22.74 12.19 -6.86
C LEU A 76 -22.67 11.05 -5.85
N VAL A 77 -22.12 11.29 -4.66
CA VAL A 77 -22.07 10.26 -3.61
C VAL A 77 -23.48 9.94 -3.11
N LEU A 78 -24.32 10.95 -2.93
CA LEU A 78 -25.74 10.79 -2.58
C LEU A 78 -26.53 9.99 -3.62
N SER A 79 -26.29 10.19 -4.92
CA SER A 79 -26.96 9.40 -5.97
C SER A 79 -26.57 7.92 -5.90
N GLY A 80 -25.29 7.63 -5.60
CA GLY A 80 -24.82 6.27 -5.35
C GLY A 80 -25.51 5.63 -4.15
N ILE A 81 -25.63 6.37 -3.04
CA ILE A 81 -26.30 5.91 -1.81
C ILE A 81 -27.76 5.57 -2.12
N GLN A 82 -28.46 6.47 -2.82
CA GLN A 82 -29.84 6.26 -3.22
C GLN A 82 -29.99 5.00 -4.07
N ALA A 83 -29.10 4.78 -5.04
CA ALA A 83 -29.14 3.60 -5.90
C ALA A 83 -28.97 2.28 -5.11
N ALA A 84 -28.07 2.25 -4.11
CA ALA A 84 -27.87 1.08 -3.24
C ALA A 84 -29.06 0.87 -2.28
N VAL A 85 -29.62 1.95 -1.74
CA VAL A 85 -30.82 1.92 -0.88
C VAL A 85 -32.04 1.42 -1.65
N ASP A 86 -32.26 1.91 -2.87
CA ASP A 86 -33.41 1.52 -3.70
C ASP A 86 -33.41 0.01 -3.98
N ARG A 87 -32.25 -0.57 -4.29
CA ARG A 87 -32.09 -2.01 -4.52
C ARG A 87 -32.31 -2.86 -3.27
N SER A 88 -32.15 -2.29 -2.09
CA SER A 88 -32.30 -2.95 -0.80
C SER A 88 -33.54 -2.51 -0.01
N SER A 89 -34.42 -1.71 -0.63
CA SER A 89 -35.63 -1.14 0.00
C SER A 89 -36.76 -2.15 0.24
N ARG A 90 -36.71 -3.31 -0.43
CA ARG A 90 -37.69 -4.39 -0.31
C ARG A 90 -37.21 -5.48 0.64
N THR A 91 -38.05 -6.46 0.90
CA THR A 91 -37.70 -7.64 1.73
C THR A 91 -36.63 -8.54 1.09
N THR A 92 -36.39 -8.37 -0.21
CA THR A 92 -35.39 -9.09 -1.00
C THR A 92 -34.65 -8.08 -1.89
N TYR A 93 -33.33 -8.24 -1.98
CA TYR A 93 -32.47 -7.39 -2.81
C TYR A 93 -32.87 -7.49 -4.29
N GLN A 94 -32.90 -6.35 -4.96
CA GLN A 94 -33.31 -6.20 -6.36
C GLN A 94 -32.07 -5.93 -7.22
N PRO A 95 -31.43 -6.95 -7.80
CA PRO A 95 -30.26 -6.75 -8.65
C PRO A 95 -30.63 -6.05 -9.95
N VAL A 96 -29.70 -5.28 -10.50
CA VAL A 96 -29.86 -4.56 -11.78
C VAL A 96 -29.95 -5.55 -12.95
N SER A 97 -29.15 -6.61 -12.89
CA SER A 97 -29.09 -7.68 -13.87
C SER A 97 -28.93 -9.01 -13.15
N PRO A 98 -29.54 -10.11 -13.66
CA PRO A 98 -29.28 -11.45 -13.15
C PRO A 98 -27.80 -11.82 -13.22
N TYR A 99 -27.06 -11.36 -14.23
CA TYR A 99 -25.65 -11.69 -14.43
C TYR A 99 -24.75 -11.05 -13.35
N ASP A 100 -24.94 -9.76 -13.07
CA ASP A 100 -24.08 -8.99 -12.16
C ASP A 100 -24.58 -8.96 -10.70
N HIS A 101 -25.56 -9.81 -10.36
CA HIS A 101 -26.30 -9.70 -9.12
C HIS A 101 -25.43 -9.72 -7.85
N ILE A 102 -24.38 -10.56 -7.81
CA ILE A 102 -23.45 -10.63 -6.68
C ILE A 102 -22.46 -9.48 -6.68
N TYR A 103 -22.01 -9.02 -7.86
CA TYR A 103 -21.14 -7.86 -7.95
C TYR A 103 -21.85 -6.63 -7.38
N GLY A 104 -23.07 -6.36 -7.83
CA GLY A 104 -23.89 -5.26 -7.33
C GLY A 104 -24.17 -5.39 -5.83
N ALA A 105 -24.62 -6.56 -5.37
CA ALA A 105 -24.91 -6.78 -3.95
C ALA A 105 -23.67 -6.58 -3.07
N GLY A 106 -22.50 -7.10 -3.49
CA GLY A 106 -21.26 -6.95 -2.76
C GLY A 106 -20.80 -5.49 -2.67
N VAL A 107 -20.85 -4.75 -3.79
CA VAL A 107 -20.47 -3.33 -3.84
C VAL A 107 -21.42 -2.48 -3.00
N ASP A 108 -22.73 -2.72 -3.09
CA ASP A 108 -23.74 -2.00 -2.31
C ASP A 108 -23.53 -2.19 -0.81
N ALA A 109 -23.26 -3.42 -0.38
CA ALA A 109 -22.98 -3.70 1.02
C ALA A 109 -21.70 -3.01 1.50
N MET A 110 -20.61 -3.07 0.73
CA MET A 110 -19.37 -2.37 1.08
C MET A 110 -19.59 -0.86 1.19
N PHE A 111 -20.34 -0.28 0.26
CA PHE A 111 -20.56 1.16 0.23
C PHE A 111 -21.42 1.64 1.40
N LEU A 112 -22.58 1.01 1.63
CA LEU A 112 -23.48 1.39 2.72
C LEU A 112 -22.84 1.20 4.10
N ALA A 113 -22.07 0.13 4.29
CA ALA A 113 -21.37 -0.12 5.55
C ALA A 113 -20.27 0.92 5.83
N ASP A 114 -19.59 1.40 4.80
CA ASP A 114 -18.50 2.36 4.95
C ASP A 114 -18.99 3.83 5.00
N ILE A 115 -20.20 4.12 4.50
CA ILE A 115 -20.89 5.40 4.69
C ILE A 115 -21.37 5.53 6.14
N ASP A 116 -22.31 4.67 6.53
CA ASP A 116 -22.95 4.71 7.85
C ASP A 116 -23.61 3.35 8.13
N ALA A 117 -22.85 2.47 8.80
CA ALA A 117 -23.27 1.12 9.10
C ALA A 117 -24.54 1.05 9.98
N ASP A 118 -24.73 2.00 10.89
CA ASP A 118 -25.87 2.02 11.81
C ASP A 118 -27.14 2.47 11.08
N LEU A 119 -27.04 3.54 10.29
CA LEU A 119 -28.14 4.07 9.49
C LEU A 119 -28.64 3.03 8.47
N TYR A 120 -27.72 2.38 7.77
CA TYR A 120 -28.05 1.46 6.68
C TYR A 120 -28.09 -0.02 7.09
N LYS A 121 -28.03 -0.34 8.38
CA LYS A 121 -28.14 -1.72 8.88
C LYS A 121 -29.34 -2.51 8.32
N PRO A 122 -30.56 -1.93 8.19
CA PRO A 122 -31.69 -2.65 7.59
C PRO A 122 -31.43 -3.04 6.12
N ASN A 123 -30.86 -2.13 5.34
CA ASN A 123 -30.48 -2.37 3.93
C ASN A 123 -29.39 -3.44 3.83
N LEU A 124 -28.36 -3.34 4.68
CA LEU A 124 -27.28 -4.32 4.78
C LEU A 124 -27.79 -5.72 5.14
N GLN A 125 -28.79 -5.82 6.02
CA GLN A 125 -29.41 -7.10 6.35
C GLN A 125 -30.14 -7.71 5.15
N VAL A 126 -30.85 -6.91 4.34
CA VAL A 126 -31.51 -7.36 3.10
C VAL A 126 -30.47 -7.90 2.12
N ILE A 127 -29.37 -7.17 1.93
CA ILE A 127 -28.28 -7.57 1.04
C ILE A 127 -27.61 -8.85 1.56
N ALA A 128 -27.31 -8.94 2.87
CA ALA A 128 -26.71 -10.11 3.47
C ALA A 128 -27.61 -11.36 3.34
N ASN A 129 -28.91 -11.21 3.57
CA ASN A 129 -29.87 -12.30 3.39
C ASN A 129 -29.86 -12.80 1.94
N TYR A 130 -29.84 -11.87 0.97
CA TYR A 130 -29.77 -12.21 -0.43
C TYR A 130 -28.50 -12.99 -0.78
N ILE A 131 -27.32 -12.45 -0.47
CA ILE A 131 -26.03 -13.09 -0.80
C ILE A 131 -25.94 -14.48 -0.16
N GLN A 132 -26.38 -14.66 1.09
CA GLN A 132 -26.42 -15.97 1.76
C GLN A 132 -27.38 -16.93 1.05
N SER A 133 -28.55 -16.45 0.61
CA SER A 133 -29.58 -17.29 -0.01
C SER A 133 -29.19 -17.88 -1.37
N VAL A 134 -28.25 -17.23 -2.07
CA VAL A 134 -27.78 -17.64 -3.40
C VAL A 134 -26.38 -18.25 -3.37
N GLN A 135 -25.80 -18.48 -2.18
CA GLN A 135 -24.56 -19.26 -2.06
C GLN A 135 -24.83 -20.70 -2.49
N ARG A 136 -23.96 -21.22 -3.34
CA ARG A 136 -24.06 -22.59 -3.87
C ARG A 136 -23.68 -23.62 -2.82
N SER A 137 -24.06 -24.88 -3.06
CA SER A 137 -23.76 -26.00 -2.16
C SER A 137 -22.27 -26.29 -2.00
N ASP A 138 -21.46 -25.95 -3.00
CA ASP A 138 -20.00 -26.03 -2.97
C ASP A 138 -19.33 -24.79 -2.34
N GLY A 139 -20.13 -23.83 -1.85
CA GLY A 139 -19.66 -22.66 -1.12
C GLY A 139 -19.32 -21.44 -1.96
N SER A 140 -19.39 -21.54 -3.29
CA SER A 140 -19.10 -20.44 -4.20
C SER A 140 -20.35 -19.64 -4.58
N TRP A 141 -20.14 -18.62 -5.40
CA TRP A 141 -21.18 -17.89 -6.13
C TRP A 141 -20.93 -17.95 -7.64
N SER A 142 -21.98 -17.71 -8.42
CA SER A 142 -21.93 -17.59 -9.89
C SER A 142 -23.15 -16.79 -10.36
N ASP A 143 -23.08 -16.30 -11.59
CA ASP A 143 -24.13 -15.59 -12.34
C ASP A 143 -25.45 -16.35 -12.49
N THR A 144 -25.42 -17.70 -12.46
CA THR A 144 -26.63 -18.52 -12.49
C THR A 144 -26.52 -19.71 -11.54
N PRO A 145 -27.65 -20.29 -11.09
CA PRO A 145 -27.64 -21.49 -10.26
C PRO A 145 -27.00 -22.72 -10.94
N THR A 146 -26.93 -22.75 -12.27
CA THR A 146 -26.42 -23.90 -13.03
C THR A 146 -24.97 -23.74 -13.46
N ASN A 147 -24.46 -22.52 -13.54
CA ASN A 147 -23.08 -22.29 -13.94
C ASN A 147 -22.09 -22.74 -12.86
N PRO A 148 -20.87 -23.19 -13.24
CA PRO A 148 -19.82 -23.47 -12.28
C PRO A 148 -19.50 -22.23 -11.45
N GLY A 149 -19.18 -22.45 -10.17
CA GLY A 149 -18.71 -21.39 -9.29
C GLY A 149 -17.52 -20.63 -9.86
N ASP A 150 -17.54 -19.31 -9.73
CA ASP A 150 -16.44 -18.45 -10.14
C ASP A 150 -15.79 -17.75 -8.95
N VAL A 151 -14.50 -17.46 -9.09
CA VAL A 151 -13.67 -16.86 -8.02
C VAL A 151 -14.01 -15.39 -7.79
N SER A 152 -14.42 -14.67 -8.83
CA SER A 152 -14.65 -13.22 -8.79
C SER A 152 -15.94 -12.88 -8.02
N MET A 153 -17.07 -13.46 -8.40
CA MET A 153 -18.35 -13.35 -7.68
C MET A 153 -18.22 -13.90 -6.27
N SER A 154 -17.48 -14.99 -6.07
CA SER A 154 -17.25 -15.51 -4.72
C SER A 154 -16.50 -14.51 -3.83
N GLN A 155 -15.52 -13.77 -4.38
CA GLN A 155 -14.89 -12.68 -3.66
C GLN A 155 -15.91 -11.59 -3.27
N TYR A 156 -16.72 -11.10 -4.22
CA TYR A 156 -17.71 -10.06 -3.90
C TYR A 156 -18.80 -10.51 -2.92
N GLY A 157 -19.22 -11.79 -2.99
CA GLY A 157 -20.12 -12.38 -2.01
C GLY A 157 -19.52 -12.34 -0.60
N VAL A 158 -18.26 -12.78 -0.45
CA VAL A 158 -17.55 -12.72 0.83
C VAL A 158 -17.34 -11.28 1.31
N LEU A 159 -17.01 -10.35 0.42
CA LEU A 159 -16.82 -8.94 0.79
C LEU A 159 -18.11 -8.28 1.25
N GLY A 160 -19.23 -8.51 0.57
CA GLY A 160 -20.53 -7.98 0.97
C GLY A 160 -20.97 -8.54 2.32
N LEU A 161 -20.75 -9.82 2.56
CA LEU A 161 -21.07 -10.46 3.84
C LEU A 161 -20.14 -9.99 4.96
N TRP A 162 -18.85 -9.75 4.66
CA TRP A 162 -17.94 -9.16 5.63
C TRP A 162 -18.36 -7.74 5.98
N ALA A 163 -18.74 -6.91 5.01
CA ALA A 163 -19.26 -5.56 5.27
C ALA A 163 -20.52 -5.60 6.15
N ALA A 164 -21.48 -6.48 5.84
CA ALA A 164 -22.68 -6.64 6.65
C ALA A 164 -22.38 -7.16 8.06
N GLN A 165 -21.44 -8.10 8.21
CA GLN A 165 -20.99 -8.60 9.51
C GLN A 165 -20.37 -7.49 10.35
N ARG A 166 -19.53 -6.63 9.76
CA ARG A 166 -18.95 -5.47 10.45
C ARG A 166 -20.01 -4.47 10.91
N ALA A 167 -21.11 -4.32 10.17
CA ALA A 167 -22.27 -3.52 10.56
C ALA A 167 -23.18 -4.22 11.60
N GLY A 168 -22.79 -5.39 12.10
CA GLY A 168 -23.55 -6.15 13.08
C GLY A 168 -24.84 -6.76 12.53
N CYS A 169 -24.93 -7.00 11.22
CA CYS A 169 -26.00 -7.78 10.62
C CYS A 169 -25.87 -9.25 10.99
N ASN A 170 -26.98 -9.98 10.95
CA ASN A 170 -27.00 -11.42 11.11
C ASN A 170 -26.42 -12.09 9.86
N VAL A 171 -25.18 -12.56 9.97
CA VAL A 171 -24.45 -13.31 8.94
C VAL A 171 -24.01 -14.63 9.55
N SER A 172 -24.38 -15.74 8.91
CA SER A 172 -23.99 -17.08 9.34
C SER A 172 -22.49 -17.30 9.15
N PRO A 173 -21.71 -17.72 10.15
CA PRO A 173 -20.28 -18.01 9.98
C PRO A 173 -19.99 -19.11 8.94
N GLN A 174 -20.92 -20.04 8.77
CA GLN A 174 -20.83 -21.14 7.82
C GLN A 174 -20.64 -20.65 6.37
N VAL A 175 -21.11 -19.46 6.02
CA VAL A 175 -20.95 -18.95 4.65
C VAL A 175 -19.49 -18.61 4.33
N PHE A 176 -18.74 -18.09 5.29
CA PHE A 176 -17.31 -17.82 5.15
C PHE A 176 -16.51 -19.11 5.11
N ASP A 177 -16.87 -20.08 5.95
CA ASP A 177 -16.20 -21.38 6.02
C ASP A 177 -16.41 -22.20 4.74
N ARG A 178 -17.62 -22.20 4.18
CA ARG A 178 -17.91 -22.82 2.87
C ARG A 178 -17.20 -22.10 1.72
N ALA A 179 -17.15 -20.77 1.74
CA ALA A 179 -16.40 -20.01 0.74
C ALA A 179 -14.89 -20.30 0.81
N ALA A 180 -14.35 -20.49 2.02
CA ALA A 180 -12.98 -20.92 2.23
C ALA A 180 -12.75 -22.34 1.70
N ASP A 181 -13.65 -23.28 1.99
CA ASP A 181 -13.59 -24.66 1.51
C ASP A 181 -13.59 -24.74 -0.03
N PHE A 182 -14.41 -23.94 -0.71
CA PHE A 182 -14.36 -23.79 -2.17
C PHE A 182 -12.95 -23.42 -2.65
N HIS A 183 -12.37 -22.33 -2.12
CA HIS A 183 -11.06 -21.85 -2.56
C HIS A 183 -9.91 -22.80 -2.20
N LEU A 184 -10.00 -23.49 -1.05
CA LEU A 184 -9.05 -24.52 -0.64
C LEU A 184 -9.04 -25.69 -1.63
N ARG A 185 -10.22 -26.19 -2.01
CA ARG A 185 -10.36 -27.40 -2.86
C ARG A 185 -10.19 -27.12 -4.35
N LYS A 186 -10.53 -25.93 -4.81
CA LYS A 186 -10.65 -25.59 -6.24
C LYS A 186 -9.45 -24.78 -6.78
N GLY A 187 -8.33 -24.79 -6.07
CA GLY A 187 -7.07 -24.24 -6.58
C GLY A 187 -6.41 -25.10 -7.65
N ASN A 188 -5.68 -24.48 -8.57
CA ASN A 188 -4.79 -25.20 -9.47
C ASN A 188 -3.56 -25.72 -8.70
N GLN A 189 -2.89 -26.75 -9.25
CA GLN A 189 -1.72 -27.38 -8.60
C GLN A 189 -0.57 -26.40 -8.42
N ASP A 190 -0.43 -25.42 -9.31
CA ASP A 190 0.59 -24.36 -9.29
C ASP A 190 0.41 -23.35 -8.13
N GLY A 191 -0.71 -23.43 -7.39
CA GLY A 191 -1.02 -22.50 -6.30
C GLY A 191 -1.94 -21.35 -6.71
N GLY A 192 -2.21 -21.16 -8.00
CA GLY A 192 -3.14 -20.15 -8.50
C GLY A 192 -4.60 -20.61 -8.56
N TRP A 193 -5.44 -19.76 -9.14
CA TRP A 193 -6.81 -20.09 -9.52
C TRP A 193 -7.12 -19.60 -10.94
N GLY A 194 -7.86 -20.40 -11.69
CA GLY A 194 -8.59 -19.93 -12.88
C GLY A 194 -9.93 -19.30 -12.51
N TYR A 195 -10.59 -18.66 -13.48
CA TYR A 195 -11.86 -17.94 -13.26
C TYR A 195 -12.97 -18.85 -12.69
N ARG A 196 -13.25 -19.96 -13.38
CA ARG A 196 -14.16 -21.03 -12.95
C ARG A 196 -13.37 -22.31 -12.75
N PRO A 197 -12.82 -22.54 -11.54
CA PRO A 197 -11.78 -23.54 -11.39
C PRO A 197 -12.29 -24.97 -11.63
N GLY A 198 -11.42 -25.80 -12.21
CA GLY A 198 -11.78 -27.14 -12.67
C GLY A 198 -12.56 -27.16 -14.00
N THR A 199 -12.68 -26.02 -14.68
CA THR A 199 -13.28 -25.91 -16.01
C THR A 199 -12.45 -24.97 -16.89
N ASN A 200 -12.71 -24.97 -18.20
CA ASN A 200 -12.13 -24.00 -19.13
C ASN A 200 -13.08 -22.81 -19.41
N ALA A 201 -14.16 -22.64 -18.64
CA ALA A 201 -15.14 -21.60 -18.90
C ALA A 201 -14.66 -20.21 -18.43
N GLY A 202 -14.73 -19.21 -19.32
CA GLY A 202 -14.41 -17.81 -19.04
C GLY A 202 -12.95 -17.42 -19.25
N PRO A 203 -12.56 -16.19 -18.85
CA PRO A 203 -11.21 -15.66 -19.06
C PRO A 203 -10.12 -16.56 -18.47
N GLY A 204 -8.98 -16.66 -19.17
CA GLY A 204 -7.86 -17.52 -18.78
C GLY A 204 -8.08 -19.02 -19.03
N GLN A 205 -9.29 -19.44 -19.42
CA GLN A 205 -9.60 -20.81 -19.87
C GLN A 205 -9.10 -21.91 -18.90
N GLY A 206 -9.33 -21.69 -17.60
CA GLY A 206 -8.91 -22.62 -16.53
C GLY A 206 -7.47 -22.42 -16.02
N SER A 207 -6.65 -21.66 -16.74
CA SER A 207 -5.29 -21.31 -16.31
C SER A 207 -5.31 -20.36 -15.12
N SER A 208 -4.31 -20.47 -14.26
CA SER A 208 -4.10 -19.51 -13.18
C SER A 208 -3.77 -18.13 -13.73
N THR A 209 -4.44 -17.10 -13.21
CA THR A 209 -4.20 -15.70 -13.60
C THR A 209 -3.98 -14.82 -12.38
N HIS A 210 -3.31 -13.68 -12.54
CA HIS A 210 -3.04 -12.76 -11.41
C HIS A 210 -4.32 -12.26 -10.74
N ASN A 211 -5.31 -11.84 -11.52
CA ASN A 211 -6.58 -11.34 -11.00
C ASN A 211 -7.33 -12.41 -10.19
N MET A 212 -7.44 -13.64 -10.69
CA MET A 212 -8.13 -14.72 -9.98
C MET A 212 -7.32 -15.25 -8.82
N THR A 213 -6.00 -15.32 -8.95
CA THR A 213 -5.16 -15.82 -7.87
C THR A 213 -5.17 -14.88 -6.67
N MET A 214 -5.11 -13.56 -6.91
CA MET A 214 -5.21 -12.58 -5.83
C MET A 214 -6.65 -12.41 -5.32
N ALA A 215 -7.67 -12.63 -6.14
CA ALA A 215 -9.06 -12.70 -5.68
C ALA A 215 -9.28 -13.88 -4.72
N GLY A 216 -8.76 -15.07 -5.06
CA GLY A 216 -8.82 -16.25 -4.21
C GLY A 216 -8.05 -16.06 -2.90
N ALA A 217 -6.84 -15.49 -2.98
CA ALA A 217 -6.04 -15.14 -1.81
C ALA A 217 -6.76 -14.13 -0.90
N GLY A 218 -7.30 -13.04 -1.45
CA GLY A 218 -8.07 -12.04 -0.72
C GLY A 218 -9.30 -12.64 -0.05
N THR A 219 -10.03 -13.52 -0.74
CA THR A 219 -11.21 -14.21 -0.19
C THR A 219 -10.86 -15.09 1.01
N LEU A 220 -9.80 -15.91 0.88
CA LEU A 220 -9.30 -16.73 1.98
C LEU A 220 -8.80 -15.88 3.15
N SER A 221 -8.19 -14.73 2.87
CA SER A 221 -7.66 -13.82 3.89
C SER A 221 -8.80 -13.18 4.70
N VAL A 222 -9.88 -12.77 4.04
CA VAL A 222 -11.10 -12.29 4.72
C VAL A 222 -11.72 -13.41 5.55
N ALA A 223 -11.88 -14.61 4.99
CA ALA A 223 -12.43 -15.74 5.72
C ALA A 223 -11.55 -16.10 6.94
N ARG A 224 -10.22 -16.08 6.80
CA ARG A 224 -9.27 -16.25 7.91
C ARG A 224 -9.53 -15.20 8.97
N PHE A 225 -9.50 -13.93 8.60
CA PHE A 225 -9.66 -12.81 9.52
C PHE A 225 -10.98 -12.91 10.30
N VAL A 226 -12.08 -13.17 9.60
CA VAL A 226 -13.42 -13.25 10.19
C VAL A 226 -13.56 -14.47 11.10
N LEU A 227 -13.09 -15.65 10.69
CA LEU A 227 -13.31 -16.90 11.43
C LEU A 227 -12.33 -17.10 12.59
N HIS A 228 -11.17 -16.44 12.57
CA HIS A 228 -10.08 -16.74 13.50
C HIS A 228 -9.39 -15.51 14.09
N GLY A 229 -9.72 -14.30 13.62
CA GLY A 229 -9.05 -13.06 13.99
C GLY A 229 -7.84 -12.73 13.11
N PRO A 230 -7.23 -11.53 13.30
CA PRO A 230 -6.03 -11.09 12.59
C PRO A 230 -4.84 -12.03 12.79
N LYS A 231 -3.95 -12.08 11.78
CA LYS A 231 -2.66 -12.80 11.83
C LYS A 231 -1.57 -12.01 12.58
N PHE A 232 -1.75 -10.69 12.72
CA PHE A 232 -0.76 -9.78 13.29
C PHE A 232 -0.41 -10.15 14.74
N GLU A 233 0.89 -10.16 15.06
CA GLU A 233 1.34 -10.41 16.43
C GLU A 233 0.76 -9.34 17.36
N THR A 234 -0.12 -9.74 18.28
CA THR A 234 -0.31 -8.97 19.50
C THR A 234 1.00 -9.13 20.27
N ASP A 235 1.75 -8.04 20.48
CA ASP A 235 2.98 -8.05 21.26
C ASP A 235 2.81 -8.98 22.47
N LYS A 236 3.65 -10.03 22.55
CA LYS A 236 3.67 -10.87 23.75
C LYS A 236 4.07 -9.94 24.91
N PRO A 237 3.33 -9.93 26.04
CA PRO A 237 3.82 -9.26 27.22
C PRO A 237 5.16 -9.92 27.57
N LYS A 238 6.24 -9.13 27.55
CA LYS A 238 7.55 -9.59 28.03
C LYS A 238 7.32 -10.10 29.46
N GLU A 239 7.70 -11.35 29.71
CA GLU A 239 7.69 -11.92 31.06
C GLU A 239 8.45 -10.97 31.98
N GLN A 240 7.76 -10.54 33.05
CA GLN A 240 8.35 -9.75 34.12
C GLN A 240 9.51 -10.53 34.73
N GLU A 241 10.73 -10.04 34.53
CA GLU A 241 11.82 -10.33 35.45
C GLU A 241 11.40 -9.87 36.86
N ALA A 242 11.67 -10.72 37.83
CA ALA A 242 11.17 -10.62 39.19
C ALA A 242 11.56 -9.29 39.86
N ASP A 243 10.58 -8.71 40.56
CA ASP A 243 10.69 -7.55 41.44
C ASP A 243 11.94 -7.62 42.35
N LEU A 244 12.88 -6.69 42.14
CA LEU A 244 13.64 -6.11 43.23
C LEU A 244 13.29 -4.63 43.33
N PHE A 245 12.78 -4.26 44.50
CA PHE A 245 12.36 -2.93 44.97
C PHE A 245 10.91 -2.54 44.68
N GLY A 246 10.11 -2.62 45.75
CA GLY A 246 8.70 -2.23 45.83
C GLY A 246 8.47 -0.74 45.54
N VAL A 247 8.38 -0.41 44.26
CA VAL A 247 7.85 0.84 43.74
C VAL A 247 6.51 0.54 43.05
N MET A 248 5.54 1.42 43.28
CA MET A 248 4.14 1.29 42.84
C MET A 248 3.97 0.68 41.45
N LYS A 249 3.07 -0.31 41.35
CA LYS A 249 2.60 -0.88 40.08
C LYS A 249 2.09 0.24 39.18
N LYS A 250 2.84 0.55 38.12
CA LYS A 250 2.27 1.16 36.93
C LYS A 250 1.32 0.12 36.35
N VAL A 251 0.02 0.36 36.49
CA VAL A 251 -0.96 -0.32 35.65
C VAL A 251 -0.67 0.18 34.25
N ASP A 252 -0.09 -0.69 33.43
CA ASP A 252 0.10 -0.41 32.00
C ASP A 252 -1.29 -0.28 31.37
N PRO A 253 -1.69 0.91 30.86
CA PRO A 253 -2.97 1.08 30.17
C PRO A 253 -3.05 0.27 28.87
N MET A 254 -1.94 -0.31 28.41
CA MET A 254 -1.84 -1.18 27.22
C MET A 254 -1.89 -2.68 27.53
N ALA A 255 -1.88 -3.09 28.80
CA ALA A 255 -2.04 -4.50 29.18
C ALA A 255 -3.45 -5.06 28.84
N ASP A 256 -4.41 -4.17 28.54
CA ASP A 256 -5.79 -4.50 28.18
C ASP A 256 -6.10 -4.40 26.68
N SER A 257 -5.09 -4.47 25.79
CA SER A 257 -5.38 -4.71 24.36
C SER A 257 -5.91 -6.14 24.19
N LYS A 258 -7.23 -6.29 24.34
CA LYS A 258 -7.95 -7.54 24.04
C LYS A 258 -7.51 -8.02 22.66
N LYS A 259 -6.89 -9.20 22.60
CA LYS A 259 -6.67 -9.93 21.33
C LYS A 259 -7.97 -9.89 20.54
N ILE A 260 -7.94 -9.30 19.34
CA ILE A 260 -9.07 -9.43 18.43
C ILE A 260 -9.12 -10.90 18.04
N GLY A 261 -10.15 -11.60 18.51
CA GLY A 261 -10.39 -12.99 18.19
C GLY A 261 -11.28 -13.14 16.95
N SER A 262 -11.80 -14.35 16.75
CA SER A 262 -12.85 -14.60 15.78
C SER A 262 -14.02 -13.63 15.94
N ALA A 263 -14.60 -13.19 14.82
CA ALA A 263 -15.89 -12.49 14.82
C ALA A 263 -17.05 -13.40 15.28
N PHE A 264 -16.81 -14.72 15.33
CA PHE A 264 -17.76 -15.75 15.72
C PHE A 264 -17.14 -16.68 16.79
N PRO A 265 -16.97 -16.20 18.04
CA PRO A 265 -16.24 -16.93 19.08
C PRO A 265 -16.85 -18.30 19.42
N ASP A 266 -18.17 -18.44 19.27
CA ASP A 266 -18.88 -19.70 19.55
C ASP A 266 -18.94 -20.66 18.34
N TYR A 267 -18.45 -20.23 17.17
CA TYR A 267 -18.41 -21.05 15.96
C TYR A 267 -17.08 -21.76 15.80
N LYS A 268 -17.13 -23.08 15.69
CA LYS A 268 -15.96 -23.89 15.36
C LYS A 268 -15.82 -24.04 13.85
N ALA A 269 -14.91 -23.27 13.25
CA ALA A 269 -14.60 -23.39 11.83
C ALA A 269 -14.08 -24.79 11.47
N ALA A 270 -14.50 -25.30 10.31
CA ALA A 270 -14.06 -26.59 9.78
C ALA A 270 -12.60 -26.53 9.35
N ASN A 271 -12.15 -25.40 8.82
CA ASN A 271 -10.78 -25.18 8.38
C ASN A 271 -10.00 -24.35 9.41
N GLY A 272 -8.85 -24.86 9.83
CA GLY A 272 -7.96 -24.17 10.76
C GLY A 272 -7.23 -22.98 10.14
N ALA A 273 -6.83 -22.03 10.99
CA ALA A 273 -6.00 -20.88 10.66
C ALA A 273 -4.85 -21.20 9.68
N GLY A 274 -3.96 -22.12 10.06
CA GLY A 274 -2.78 -22.48 9.29
C GLY A 274 -3.08 -23.12 7.93
N THR A 275 -4.25 -23.76 7.76
CA THR A 275 -4.68 -24.30 6.46
C THR A 275 -5.02 -23.16 5.49
N LEU A 276 -5.71 -22.13 5.98
CA LEU A 276 -6.02 -20.93 5.19
C LEU A 276 -4.74 -20.17 4.87
N ASP A 277 -3.91 -19.92 5.88
CA ASP A 277 -2.63 -19.22 5.73
C ASP A 277 -1.73 -19.92 4.70
N GLY A 278 -1.54 -21.24 4.79
CA GLY A 278 -0.72 -21.99 3.86
C GLY A 278 -1.25 -21.98 2.41
N ARG A 279 -2.58 -21.92 2.22
CA ARG A 279 -3.16 -21.79 0.87
C ARG A 279 -2.96 -20.38 0.30
N VAL A 280 -3.06 -19.35 1.13
CA VAL A 280 -2.77 -17.95 0.78
C VAL A 280 -1.29 -17.77 0.45
N GLU A 281 -0.39 -18.35 1.24
CA GLU A 281 1.07 -18.33 0.99
C GLU A 281 1.40 -18.93 -0.37
N ARG A 282 0.81 -20.09 -0.73
CA ARG A 282 0.95 -20.67 -2.08
C ARG A 282 0.48 -19.73 -3.20
N ALA A 283 -0.57 -18.95 -2.96
CA ALA A 283 -1.06 -17.98 -3.94
C ALA A 283 -0.08 -16.83 -4.14
N PHE A 284 0.50 -16.32 -3.05
CA PHE A 284 1.54 -15.30 -3.12
C PHE A 284 2.81 -15.86 -3.77
N SER A 285 3.23 -17.09 -3.46
CA SER A 285 4.35 -17.75 -4.14
C SER A 285 4.12 -17.85 -5.64
N TRP A 286 2.92 -18.23 -6.09
CA TRP A 286 2.57 -18.23 -7.51
C TRP A 286 2.64 -16.83 -8.11
N ASN A 287 2.11 -15.82 -7.43
CA ASN A 287 2.12 -14.44 -7.89
C ASN A 287 3.55 -13.87 -7.99
N MET A 288 4.43 -14.22 -7.05
CA MET A 288 5.85 -13.84 -7.07
C MET A 288 6.64 -14.59 -8.16
N ALA A 289 6.34 -15.87 -8.38
CA ALA A 289 6.97 -16.65 -9.46
C ALA A 289 6.57 -16.14 -10.86
N ASN A 290 5.40 -15.49 -10.97
CA ASN A 290 4.88 -14.90 -12.20
C ASN A 290 4.89 -13.36 -12.15
N LEU A 291 5.75 -12.77 -11.31
CA LEU A 291 5.68 -11.34 -10.93
C LEU A 291 5.54 -10.41 -12.14
N THR A 292 4.48 -9.59 -12.13
CA THR A 292 4.30 -8.49 -13.06
C THR A 292 3.77 -7.25 -12.36
N ALA A 293 4.42 -6.10 -12.58
CA ALA A 293 3.90 -4.81 -12.11
C ALA A 293 2.72 -4.34 -12.98
N VAL A 294 2.70 -4.74 -14.25
CA VAL A 294 1.68 -4.34 -15.24
C VAL A 294 0.86 -5.55 -15.63
N SER A 295 -0.41 -5.57 -15.22
CA SER A 295 -1.30 -6.68 -15.56
C SER A 295 -1.65 -6.68 -17.05
N LYS A 296 -1.36 -7.79 -17.73
CA LYS A 296 -1.66 -8.01 -19.17
C LYS A 296 -2.90 -8.89 -19.40
N VAL A 297 -3.56 -9.33 -18.32
CA VAL A 297 -4.74 -10.20 -18.42
C VAL A 297 -5.99 -9.37 -18.68
N GLU A 298 -7.00 -10.03 -19.26
CA GLU A 298 -8.35 -9.47 -19.34
C GLU A 298 -8.86 -9.06 -17.95
N HIS A 299 -9.54 -7.91 -17.85
CA HIS A 299 -9.88 -7.25 -16.58
C HIS A 299 -8.66 -6.86 -15.72
N ASN A 300 -7.61 -6.32 -16.35
CA ASN A 300 -6.38 -5.88 -15.71
C ASN A 300 -6.55 -4.99 -14.47
N MET A 301 -7.55 -4.11 -14.40
CA MET A 301 -7.77 -3.24 -13.23
C MET A 301 -8.28 -4.00 -12.00
N TYR A 302 -8.98 -5.12 -12.23
CA TYR A 302 -9.44 -5.99 -11.15
C TYR A 302 -8.26 -6.65 -10.42
N PHE A 303 -7.13 -6.89 -11.10
CA PHE A 303 -5.93 -7.39 -10.44
C PHE A 303 -5.46 -6.44 -9.32
N TYR A 304 -5.33 -5.14 -9.61
CA TYR A 304 -4.88 -4.15 -8.63
C TYR A 304 -5.81 -4.10 -7.42
N TYR A 305 -7.13 -4.09 -7.66
CA TYR A 305 -8.13 -4.19 -6.60
C TYR A 305 -7.99 -5.45 -5.73
N CYS A 306 -7.61 -6.60 -6.32
CA CYS A 306 -7.44 -7.85 -5.59
C CYS A 306 -6.12 -7.91 -4.82
N ILE A 307 -5.01 -7.49 -5.44
CA ILE A 307 -3.69 -7.53 -4.79
C ILE A 307 -3.61 -6.54 -3.62
N GLU A 308 -4.24 -5.35 -3.71
CA GLU A 308 -4.32 -4.41 -2.58
C GLU A 308 -4.91 -5.08 -1.35
N ARG A 309 -6.04 -5.77 -1.54
CA ARG A 309 -6.74 -6.45 -0.45
C ARG A 309 -5.98 -7.62 0.11
N ALA A 310 -5.48 -8.49 -0.78
CA ALA A 310 -4.72 -9.65 -0.38
C ALA A 310 -3.46 -9.21 0.39
N ALA A 311 -2.73 -8.22 -0.12
CA ALA A 311 -1.51 -7.72 0.52
C ALA A 311 -1.81 -7.00 1.84
N ALA A 312 -2.87 -6.20 1.93
CA ALA A 312 -3.26 -5.50 3.15
C ALA A 312 -3.62 -6.46 4.30
N LEU A 313 -4.29 -7.58 4.00
CA LEU A 313 -4.68 -8.58 5.01
C LEU A 313 -3.55 -9.53 5.42
N ASN A 314 -2.43 -9.55 4.69
CA ASN A 314 -1.33 -10.50 4.92
C ASN A 314 0.05 -9.85 5.11
N GLU A 315 0.15 -8.51 5.08
CA GLU A 315 1.42 -7.78 5.22
C GLU A 315 2.50 -8.28 4.24
N LEU A 316 2.21 -8.27 2.93
CA LEU A 316 3.14 -8.76 1.90
C LEU A 316 4.55 -8.14 1.96
N GLY A 317 4.69 -6.95 2.55
CA GLY A 317 5.98 -6.29 2.75
C GLY A 317 6.64 -5.85 1.44
N ASN A 318 7.93 -6.11 1.27
CA ASN A 318 8.68 -5.60 0.12
C ASN A 318 8.81 -6.65 -1.00
N ILE A 319 8.70 -6.20 -2.25
CA ILE A 319 8.98 -6.93 -3.47
C ILE A 319 10.27 -6.35 -4.07
N ASN A 320 11.33 -7.16 -4.15
CA ASN A 320 12.64 -6.75 -4.67
C ASN A 320 13.17 -5.43 -4.05
N GLY A 321 13.04 -5.30 -2.72
CA GLY A 321 13.47 -4.10 -1.98
C GLY A 321 12.54 -2.89 -2.08
N THR A 322 11.48 -2.95 -2.91
CA THR A 322 10.46 -1.90 -3.01
C THR A 322 9.21 -2.34 -2.25
N ASP A 323 8.58 -1.45 -1.49
CA ASP A 323 7.27 -1.71 -0.90
C ASP A 323 6.26 -2.19 -1.96
N TRP A 324 5.45 -3.21 -1.66
CA TRP A 324 4.53 -3.83 -2.62
C TRP A 324 3.54 -2.82 -3.21
N TYR A 325 3.06 -1.88 -2.40
CA TYR A 325 2.08 -0.89 -2.83
C TYR A 325 2.71 0.07 -3.84
N THR A 326 3.95 0.48 -3.59
CA THR A 326 4.74 1.27 -4.54
C THR A 326 5.06 0.48 -5.81
N PHE A 327 5.47 -0.79 -5.70
CA PHE A 327 5.79 -1.65 -6.84
C PHE A 327 4.60 -1.78 -7.82
N TYR A 328 3.43 -2.17 -7.30
CA TYR A 328 2.23 -2.31 -8.13
C TYR A 328 1.64 -0.96 -8.52
N GLY A 329 1.72 0.05 -7.67
CA GLY A 329 1.25 1.41 -7.97
C GLY A 329 2.01 2.05 -9.13
N ASN A 330 3.32 1.87 -9.18
CA ASN A 330 4.14 2.31 -10.31
C ASN A 330 3.73 1.60 -11.61
N GLY A 331 3.44 0.31 -11.54
CA GLY A 331 2.90 -0.45 -12.68
C GLY A 331 1.52 0.05 -13.12
N LEU A 332 0.60 0.26 -12.18
CA LEU A 332 -0.73 0.80 -12.44
C LEU A 332 -0.64 2.19 -13.08
N LEU A 333 0.26 3.05 -12.61
CA LEU A 333 0.46 4.40 -13.13
C LEU A 333 0.74 4.40 -14.65
N THR A 334 1.45 3.39 -15.16
CA THR A 334 1.71 3.26 -16.61
C THR A 334 0.46 2.99 -17.45
N LEU A 335 -0.66 2.60 -16.82
CA LEU A 335 -1.93 2.30 -17.48
C LEU A 335 -2.91 3.49 -17.45
N GLN A 336 -2.52 4.63 -16.84
CA GLN A 336 -3.36 5.81 -16.83
C GLN A 336 -3.40 6.45 -18.23
N SER A 337 -4.60 6.71 -18.74
CA SER A 337 -4.80 7.44 -19.99
C SER A 337 -4.51 8.93 -19.80
N GLU A 338 -4.27 9.65 -20.90
CA GLU A 338 -4.02 11.10 -20.88
C GLU A 338 -5.16 11.91 -20.24
N ASP A 339 -6.41 11.45 -20.40
CA ASP A 339 -7.60 12.06 -19.80
C ASP A 339 -7.74 11.76 -18.29
N GLY A 340 -6.84 10.96 -17.72
CA GLY A 340 -6.85 10.55 -16.32
C GLY A 340 -7.54 9.22 -16.04
N SER A 341 -8.25 8.64 -17.02
CA SER A 341 -9.00 7.41 -16.85
C SER A 341 -8.11 6.16 -16.83
N PHE A 342 -8.62 5.08 -16.25
CA PHE A 342 -8.05 3.74 -16.36
C PHE A 342 -9.02 2.83 -17.10
N LYS A 343 -8.57 2.27 -18.23
CA LYS A 343 -9.41 1.40 -19.07
C LYS A 343 -9.25 -0.06 -18.68
N THR A 344 -10.37 -0.78 -18.69
CA THR A 344 -10.41 -2.23 -18.56
C THR A 344 -11.54 -2.81 -19.41
N HIS A 345 -11.64 -4.14 -19.49
CA HIS A 345 -12.67 -4.81 -20.30
C HIS A 345 -14.08 -4.35 -19.93
N SER A 346 -14.37 -4.22 -18.63
CA SER A 346 -15.66 -3.77 -18.10
C SER A 346 -15.95 -2.28 -18.26
N GLY A 347 -15.11 -1.53 -19.00
CA GLY A 347 -15.30 -0.10 -19.24
C GLY A 347 -14.45 0.81 -18.33
N PRO A 348 -14.33 2.09 -18.71
CA PRO A 348 -13.42 3.03 -18.06
C PRO A 348 -13.91 3.53 -16.69
N VAL A 349 -15.22 3.53 -16.41
CA VAL A 349 -15.75 3.89 -15.09
C VAL A 349 -15.37 2.81 -14.07
N SER A 350 -15.66 1.54 -14.36
CA SER A 350 -15.21 0.41 -13.56
C SER A 350 -13.69 0.38 -13.39
N GLY A 351 -12.93 0.54 -14.47
CA GLY A 351 -11.45 0.52 -14.42
C GLY A 351 -10.88 1.64 -13.55
N THR A 352 -11.37 2.87 -13.71
CA THR A 352 -10.95 4.03 -12.91
C THR A 352 -11.32 3.88 -11.44
N SER A 353 -12.50 3.34 -11.15
CA SER A 353 -12.94 3.09 -9.78
C SER A 353 -12.05 2.09 -9.06
N LEU A 354 -11.72 0.96 -9.69
CA LEU A 354 -10.83 -0.06 -9.13
C LEU A 354 -9.40 0.46 -8.91
N ALA A 355 -8.89 1.30 -9.83
CA ALA A 355 -7.59 1.95 -9.68
C ALA A 355 -7.56 2.92 -8.49
N LEU A 356 -8.61 3.74 -8.33
CA LEU A 356 -8.74 4.63 -7.18
C LEU A 356 -8.81 3.85 -5.86
N LEU A 357 -9.53 2.73 -5.82
CA LEU A 357 -9.61 1.88 -4.63
C LEU A 357 -8.25 1.27 -4.25
N PHE A 358 -7.42 0.92 -5.24
CA PHE A 358 -6.03 0.52 -5.02
C PHE A 358 -5.23 1.67 -4.40
N TYR A 359 -5.19 2.83 -5.06
CA TYR A 359 -4.37 3.96 -4.60
C TYR A 359 -4.76 4.42 -3.20
N MET A 360 -6.06 4.41 -2.89
CA MET A 360 -6.57 4.81 -1.58
C MET A 360 -6.36 3.76 -0.48
N ARG A 361 -5.73 2.61 -0.78
CA ARG A 361 -5.58 1.47 0.14
C ARG A 361 -6.90 1.16 0.84
N SER A 362 -7.97 1.00 0.06
CA SER A 362 -9.34 0.95 0.58
C SER A 362 -9.53 -0.11 1.67
N THR A 363 -8.83 -1.25 1.58
CA THR A 363 -8.82 -2.30 2.60
C THR A 363 -8.05 -1.85 3.85
N GLY A 364 -6.92 -1.16 3.69
CA GLY A 364 -6.20 -0.53 4.79
C GLY A 364 -7.09 0.39 5.62
N GLN A 365 -7.86 1.28 4.97
CA GLN A 365 -8.78 2.19 5.67
C GLN A 365 -9.84 1.48 6.52
N ILE A 366 -10.27 0.29 6.10
CA ILE A 366 -11.21 -0.54 6.85
C ILE A 366 -10.51 -1.11 8.08
N LEU A 367 -9.32 -1.68 7.88
CA LEU A 367 -8.58 -2.34 8.95
C LEU A 367 -8.11 -1.35 10.03
N GLU A 368 -7.84 -0.08 9.68
CA GLU A 368 -7.51 1.00 10.63
C GLU A 368 -8.63 1.22 11.64
N LYS A 369 -9.89 1.08 11.21
CA LYS A 369 -11.05 1.21 12.09
C LYS A 369 -11.28 -0.03 12.96
N LEU A 370 -10.90 -1.20 12.46
CA LEU A 370 -11.16 -2.49 13.12
C LEU A 370 -10.10 -2.85 14.16
N LEU A 371 -8.84 -2.47 13.94
CA LEU A 371 -7.74 -2.87 14.80
C LEU A 371 -7.33 -1.70 15.72
N PRO A 372 -7.48 -1.81 17.05
CA PRO A 372 -7.12 -0.76 17.98
C PRO A 372 -5.60 -0.51 17.96
N GLY A 373 -5.18 0.75 18.06
CA GLY A 373 -3.77 1.11 18.28
C GLY A 373 -2.84 1.04 17.07
N GLY A 374 -3.35 1.04 15.83
CA GLY A 374 -2.48 1.06 14.65
C GLY A 374 -1.77 -0.28 14.39
N LEU A 375 -2.41 -1.39 14.78
CA LEU A 375 -1.97 -2.78 14.52
C LEU A 375 -1.87 -3.12 13.02
N LEU A 376 -2.28 -2.23 12.12
CA LEU A 376 -1.83 -2.23 10.74
C LEU A 376 -0.42 -1.67 10.68
N ARG A 377 0.58 -2.54 10.84
CA ARG A 377 1.97 -2.13 10.72
C ARG A 377 2.38 -2.10 9.25
N GLY A 378 1.83 -1.11 8.55
CA GLY A 378 2.16 -0.77 7.16
C GLY A 378 1.91 0.68 6.80
N ASP A 379 1.59 1.55 7.77
CA ASP A 379 1.49 3.00 7.59
C ASP A 379 2.07 3.69 8.83
N ARG A 380 3.30 4.22 8.74
CA ARG A 380 3.69 5.34 9.61
C ARG A 380 3.14 6.61 8.97
N GLY A 381 1.86 6.85 9.20
CA GLY A 381 1.16 8.12 8.95
C GLY A 381 0.48 8.57 10.24
N ASN A 382 1.15 9.52 10.93
CA ASN A 382 0.74 10.33 12.08
C ASN A 382 -0.63 10.00 12.78
N PRO A 383 -0.62 9.46 14.03
CA PRO A 383 -1.85 9.14 14.76
C PRO A 383 -2.43 10.30 15.59
N LEU A 384 -2.03 11.56 15.41
CA LEU A 384 -2.65 12.66 16.16
C LEU A 384 -2.96 13.88 15.28
N GLY A 385 -4.25 14.10 15.08
CA GLY A 385 -4.78 15.41 14.73
C GLY A 385 -4.30 16.47 15.73
N LYS A 386 -4.09 17.69 15.20
CA LYS A 386 -3.67 18.87 15.94
C LYS A 386 -4.45 19.04 17.26
N LYS A 387 -3.75 18.92 18.38
CA LYS A 387 -4.01 19.70 19.59
C LYS A 387 -2.69 20.24 20.11
N GLU A 388 -2.57 21.55 20.10
CA GLU A 388 -1.54 22.28 20.80
C GLU A 388 -1.54 21.88 22.28
N LYS A 389 -0.41 21.39 22.78
CA LYS A 389 0.01 21.50 24.17
C LYS A 389 1.53 21.38 24.20
N GLU A 390 2.16 22.32 24.92
CA GLU A 390 3.61 22.39 25.12
C GLU A 390 4.19 21.01 25.47
N LYS A 391 5.24 20.63 24.74
CA LYS A 391 5.95 19.35 24.91
C LYS A 391 6.85 19.43 26.13
N ASP A 392 6.74 18.46 27.04
CA ASP A 392 7.84 18.13 27.94
C ASP A 392 9.07 17.71 27.12
N PRO A 393 10.31 17.99 27.58
CA PRO A 393 11.54 17.66 26.87
C PRO A 393 11.58 16.18 26.52
N THR A 394 11.81 15.90 25.24
CA THR A 394 11.92 14.56 24.70
C THR A 394 13.27 13.94 25.04
N ALA A 395 13.39 12.60 24.90
CA ALA A 395 14.68 11.91 24.99
C ALA A 395 15.75 12.50 24.03
N LEU A 396 15.30 13.11 22.92
CA LEU A 396 16.13 13.85 21.97
C LEU A 396 16.68 15.16 22.55
N ASP A 397 15.92 15.84 23.41
CA ASP A 397 16.36 17.08 24.09
C ASP A 397 17.41 16.77 25.18
N HIS A 398 17.29 15.61 25.85
CA HIS A 398 18.32 15.11 26.77
C HIS A 398 19.60 14.64 26.04
N LEU A 399 19.46 14.10 24.82
CA LEU A 399 20.56 13.70 23.96
C LEU A 399 21.36 14.92 23.46
N LEU A 400 20.67 15.99 23.06
CA LEU A 400 21.28 17.26 22.62
C LEU A 400 22.14 17.91 23.72
N ALA A 401 21.66 17.91 24.97
CA ALA A 401 22.39 18.41 26.12
C ALA A 401 23.62 17.56 26.51
N SER A 402 23.71 16.33 26.00
CA SER A 402 24.81 15.39 26.25
C SER A 402 25.89 15.48 25.17
N ILE A 403 25.49 15.78 23.94
CA ILE A 403 26.39 15.97 22.79
C ILE A 403 27.12 17.32 22.85
N GLU A 404 26.49 18.38 23.36
CA GLU A 404 27.17 19.67 23.63
C GLU A 404 28.35 19.55 24.63
N LYS A 405 28.48 18.41 25.32
CA LYS A 405 29.52 18.16 26.33
C LYS A 405 30.65 17.24 25.86
N MET A 406 30.66 16.77 24.60
CA MET A 406 31.68 15.86 24.11
C MET A 406 32.82 16.60 23.40
N ASP A 407 34.00 16.58 24.03
CA ASP A 407 35.26 17.10 23.50
C ASP A 407 35.88 16.11 22.48
N THR A 408 36.32 16.65 21.34
CA THR A 408 36.61 15.91 20.09
C THR A 408 37.98 15.26 20.01
N GLU A 409 38.81 15.30 21.05
CA GLU A 409 40.23 14.94 20.94
C GLU A 409 40.67 13.62 21.59
N SER A 410 39.76 12.80 22.12
CA SER A 410 40.15 11.47 22.64
C SER A 410 39.10 10.40 22.36
N LEU A 411 39.26 9.69 21.24
CA LEU A 411 38.43 8.53 20.94
C LEU A 411 39.29 7.27 20.80
N LYS A 412 39.28 6.47 21.88
CA LYS A 412 39.37 5.02 21.78
C LYS A 412 37.94 4.54 21.52
N VAL A 413 37.76 3.78 20.45
CA VAL A 413 36.47 3.29 19.98
C VAL A 413 35.84 2.36 21.03
N ASP A 414 34.64 2.70 21.50
CA ASP A 414 33.79 1.90 22.41
C ASP A 414 32.49 1.51 21.67
N GLU A 415 31.91 0.37 22.04
CA GLU A 415 30.70 -0.25 21.49
C GLU A 415 29.48 0.69 21.48
N SER A 416 29.46 1.76 22.29
CA SER A 416 28.40 2.78 22.28
C SER A 416 28.32 3.61 20.98
N GLU A 417 29.39 3.71 20.20
CA GLU A 417 29.37 4.38 18.88
C GLU A 417 28.59 3.57 17.84
N PHE A 418 28.46 2.25 18.05
CA PHE A 418 27.77 1.34 17.14
C PHE A 418 26.25 1.55 17.15
N ASP A 419 25.67 1.75 18.34
CA ASP A 419 24.24 2.05 18.49
C ASP A 419 23.88 3.42 17.89
N LEU A 420 24.79 4.40 18.02
CA LEU A 420 24.59 5.76 17.50
C LEU A 420 24.63 5.80 15.96
N ALA A 421 25.58 5.09 15.33
CA ALA A 421 25.67 5.03 13.88
C ALA A 421 24.45 4.33 13.26
N ASP A 422 23.99 3.23 13.86
CA ASP A 422 22.77 2.53 13.46
C ASP A 422 21.52 3.39 13.66
N GLU A 423 21.45 4.15 14.76
CA GLU A 423 20.34 5.08 15.01
C GLU A 423 20.34 6.25 14.02
N ILE A 424 21.51 6.80 13.65
CA ILE A 424 21.62 7.85 12.63
C ILE A 424 21.25 7.30 11.25
N VAL A 425 21.70 6.10 10.88
CA VAL A 425 21.30 5.43 9.63
C VAL A 425 19.79 5.23 9.61
N ARG A 426 19.18 4.74 10.71
CA ARG A 426 17.72 4.57 10.83
C ARG A 426 16.98 5.90 10.74
N SER A 427 17.51 6.94 11.39
CA SER A 427 16.95 8.28 11.34
C SER A 427 16.96 8.81 9.90
N VAL A 428 18.12 8.83 9.25
CA VAL A 428 18.30 9.38 7.91
C VAL A 428 17.54 8.59 6.85
N THR A 429 17.51 7.26 6.94
CA THR A 429 16.71 6.42 6.02
C THR A 429 15.20 6.56 6.26
N SER A 430 14.78 6.93 7.47
CA SER A 430 13.37 7.18 7.78
C SER A 430 12.86 8.54 7.30
N ILE A 431 13.75 9.51 7.09
CA ILE A 431 13.36 10.84 6.60
C ILE A 431 12.96 10.73 5.13
N GLN A 432 11.70 11.09 4.85
CA GLN A 432 11.14 11.05 3.49
C GLN A 432 11.10 12.41 2.83
N ASP A 433 11.06 13.49 3.62
CA ASP A 433 11.06 14.87 3.15
C ASP A 433 12.50 15.36 2.89
N PRO A 434 12.83 15.78 1.66
CA PRO A 434 14.08 16.45 1.36
C PRO A 434 14.37 17.67 2.25
N GLU A 435 13.36 18.43 2.67
CA GLU A 435 13.55 19.62 3.51
C GLU A 435 14.03 19.28 4.92
N GLU A 436 13.59 18.15 5.48
CA GLU A 436 14.06 17.64 6.76
C GLU A 436 15.51 17.13 6.68
N LEU A 437 15.93 16.60 5.52
CA LEU A 437 17.32 16.20 5.28
C LEU A 437 18.26 17.42 5.19
N VAL A 438 17.79 18.56 4.67
CA VAL A 438 18.57 19.81 4.60
C VAL A 438 19.01 20.23 6.02
N GLY A 439 18.15 20.07 7.02
CA GLY A 439 18.48 20.34 8.42
C GLY A 439 19.52 19.39 9.05
N GLN A 440 19.91 18.31 8.35
CA GLN A 440 20.85 17.30 8.83
C GLN A 440 22.17 17.27 8.04
N VAL A 441 22.37 18.17 7.07
CA VAL A 441 23.50 18.16 6.12
C VAL A 441 24.87 18.10 6.81
N ASP A 442 25.10 18.92 7.84
CA ASP A 442 26.39 18.93 8.54
C ASP A 442 26.69 17.64 9.30
N ARG A 443 25.64 16.93 9.75
CA ARG A 443 25.75 15.62 10.38
C ARG A 443 26.05 14.55 9.35
N LEU A 444 25.38 14.59 8.18
CA LEU A 444 25.63 13.67 7.07
C LEU A 444 27.06 13.80 6.54
N LYS A 445 27.58 15.02 6.38
CA LYS A 445 28.97 15.27 5.94
C LYS A 445 30.01 14.59 6.83
N LYS A 446 29.78 14.52 8.15
CA LYS A 446 30.69 13.85 9.10
C LYS A 446 30.74 12.32 8.92
N LEU A 447 29.70 11.72 8.36
CA LEU A 447 29.56 10.26 8.21
C LEU A 447 29.98 9.73 6.84
N VAL A 448 30.29 10.60 5.87
CA VAL A 448 30.74 10.21 4.52
C VAL A 448 31.99 9.33 4.55
N ASN A 449 32.88 9.53 5.53
CA ASN A 449 34.12 8.77 5.68
C ASN A 449 34.06 7.73 6.82
N HIS A 450 32.86 7.34 7.26
CA HIS A 450 32.72 6.37 8.35
C HIS A 450 33.40 5.03 8.00
N PRO A 451 34.09 4.35 8.94
CA PRO A 451 34.83 3.12 8.64
C PRO A 451 33.98 2.00 8.04
N LYS A 452 32.70 1.92 8.42
CA LYS A 452 31.74 0.90 7.94
C LYS A 452 31.00 1.34 6.67
N ALA A 453 30.99 0.48 5.64
CA ALA A 453 30.34 0.77 4.37
C ALA A 453 28.80 0.86 4.50
N GLU A 454 28.23 0.09 5.42
CA GLU A 454 26.80 0.05 5.74
C GLU A 454 26.27 1.40 6.25
N VAL A 455 27.16 2.23 6.81
CA VAL A 455 26.85 3.61 7.22
C VAL A 455 27.05 4.58 6.06
N ARG A 456 28.10 4.41 5.26
CA ARG A 456 28.39 5.29 4.11
C ARG A 456 27.32 5.21 3.02
N GLN A 457 26.81 4.01 2.73
CA GLN A 457 25.76 3.76 1.72
C GLN A 457 24.53 4.69 1.88
N PRO A 458 23.77 4.62 3.00
CA PRO A 458 22.58 5.44 3.20
C PRO A 458 22.90 6.93 3.34
N VAL A 459 24.08 7.29 3.86
CA VAL A 459 24.53 8.68 3.98
C VAL A 459 24.73 9.31 2.60
N ILE A 460 25.41 8.61 1.68
CA ILE A 460 25.63 9.07 0.30
C ILE A 460 24.30 9.25 -0.44
N TRP A 461 23.38 8.30 -0.29
CA TRP A 461 22.03 8.44 -0.86
C TRP A 461 21.26 9.64 -0.29
N ALA A 462 21.32 9.83 1.03
CA ALA A 462 20.64 10.94 1.69
C ALA A 462 21.18 12.31 1.27
N LEU A 463 22.50 12.45 1.08
CA LEU A 463 23.11 13.65 0.52
C LEU A 463 22.57 13.96 -0.89
N GLY A 464 22.30 12.94 -1.70
CA GLY A 464 21.64 13.09 -3.00
C GLY A 464 20.22 13.64 -2.90
N ARG A 465 19.46 13.14 -1.92
CA ARG A 465 18.05 13.47 -1.73
C ARG A 465 17.78 14.87 -1.23
N THR A 466 18.75 15.55 -0.62
CA THR A 466 18.59 16.97 -0.23
C THR A 466 18.36 17.87 -1.45
N GLY A 467 18.80 17.44 -2.64
CA GLY A 467 18.81 18.28 -3.84
C GLY A 467 19.82 19.43 -3.78
N ASP A 468 20.67 19.48 -2.75
CA ASP A 468 21.69 20.50 -2.56
C ASP A 468 22.89 20.21 -3.45
N PHE A 469 23.05 21.02 -4.50
CA PHE A 469 24.11 20.88 -5.48
C PHE A 469 25.52 21.04 -4.88
N SER A 470 25.66 21.75 -3.74
CA SER A 470 26.95 21.90 -3.05
C SER A 470 27.47 20.60 -2.45
N LEU A 471 26.62 19.57 -2.34
CA LEU A 471 26.97 18.27 -1.77
C LEU A 471 27.49 17.27 -2.81
N VAL A 472 27.42 17.61 -4.11
CA VAL A 472 27.89 16.75 -5.20
C VAL A 472 29.34 16.27 -5.01
N PRO A 473 30.31 17.08 -4.53
CA PRO A 473 31.66 16.59 -4.24
C PRO A 473 31.71 15.45 -3.23
N PHE A 474 30.83 15.43 -2.22
CA PHE A 474 30.75 14.34 -1.24
C PHE A 474 30.17 13.07 -1.85
N ILE A 475 29.21 13.22 -2.76
CA ILE A 475 28.60 12.09 -3.48
C ILE A 475 29.59 11.50 -4.49
N LEU A 476 30.39 12.34 -5.17
CA LEU A 476 31.46 11.91 -6.08
C LEU A 476 32.51 11.04 -5.36
N LYS A 477 32.78 11.27 -4.07
CA LYS A 477 33.65 10.38 -3.28
C LYS A 477 33.08 8.97 -3.16
N GLY A 478 31.76 8.83 -3.08
CA GLY A 478 31.09 7.53 -3.05
C GLY A 478 31.29 6.70 -4.32
N LEU A 479 31.48 7.33 -5.49
CA LEU A 479 31.85 6.64 -6.75
C LEU A 479 33.29 6.10 -6.76
N ARG A 480 34.12 6.50 -5.79
CA ARG A 480 35.48 5.99 -5.60
C ARG A 480 35.59 5.12 -4.35
N ASP A 481 34.45 4.77 -3.73
CA ASP A 481 34.46 3.99 -2.50
C ASP A 481 34.93 2.55 -2.78
N PRO A 482 35.72 1.95 -1.87
CA PRO A 482 36.13 0.54 -2.00
C PRO A 482 34.95 -0.44 -2.07
N ASN A 483 33.85 -0.14 -1.38
CA ASN A 483 32.66 -0.98 -1.36
C ASN A 483 31.73 -0.70 -2.55
N VAL A 484 31.36 -1.74 -3.31
CA VAL A 484 30.55 -1.64 -4.52
C VAL A 484 29.14 -1.10 -4.29
N ASP A 485 28.54 -1.33 -3.12
CA ASP A 485 27.19 -0.86 -2.82
C ASP A 485 27.19 0.66 -2.58
N VAL A 486 28.24 1.21 -1.95
CA VAL A 486 28.40 2.67 -1.83
C VAL A 486 28.51 3.33 -3.21
N ASN A 487 29.20 2.67 -4.15
CA ASN A 487 29.31 3.14 -5.53
C ASN A 487 27.94 3.19 -6.24
N VAL A 488 27.10 2.19 -6.01
CA VAL A 488 25.74 2.12 -6.55
C VAL A 488 24.88 3.27 -6.00
N GLU A 489 24.91 3.49 -4.69
CA GLU A 489 24.17 4.59 -4.05
C GLU A 489 24.65 5.97 -4.51
N ALA A 490 25.96 6.14 -4.70
CA ALA A 490 26.53 7.37 -5.25
C ALA A 490 26.05 7.65 -6.69
N GLU A 491 26.03 6.62 -7.54
CA GLU A 491 25.51 6.72 -8.91
C GLU A 491 24.03 7.11 -8.91
N PHE A 492 23.20 6.52 -8.04
CA PHE A 492 21.80 6.88 -7.93
C PHE A 492 21.60 8.31 -7.41
N ALA A 493 22.33 8.70 -6.37
CA ALA A 493 22.29 10.04 -5.81
C ALA A 493 22.63 11.11 -6.86
N LEU A 494 23.64 10.87 -7.69
CA LEU A 494 24.02 11.76 -8.79
C LEU A 494 22.95 11.82 -9.89
N ARG A 495 22.35 10.68 -10.26
CA ARG A 495 21.22 10.66 -11.22
C ARG A 495 20.03 11.46 -10.71
N TYR A 496 19.76 11.39 -9.41
CA TYR A 496 18.68 12.12 -8.75
C TYR A 496 18.95 13.64 -8.80
N ILE A 497 20.10 14.11 -8.27
CA ILE A 497 20.45 15.54 -8.28
C ILE A 497 20.52 16.08 -9.71
N ALA A 498 21.09 15.33 -10.64
CA ALA A 498 21.23 15.75 -12.02
C ALA A 498 19.93 15.68 -12.84
N ARG A 499 18.86 15.11 -12.26
CA ARG A 499 17.60 14.77 -12.94
C ARG A 499 17.85 13.99 -14.24
N LYS A 500 18.81 13.08 -14.21
CA LYS A 500 19.30 12.31 -15.35
C LYS A 500 19.17 10.81 -15.06
N PRO A 501 17.96 10.24 -15.17
CA PRO A 501 17.66 8.88 -14.70
C PRO A 501 18.51 7.79 -15.38
N SER A 502 18.89 8.01 -16.64
CA SER A 502 19.74 7.09 -17.41
C SER A 502 21.25 7.32 -17.23
N GLY A 503 21.66 8.27 -16.38
CA GLY A 503 23.06 8.64 -16.16
C GLY A 503 23.79 8.93 -17.47
N PHE A 504 24.99 8.36 -17.64
CA PHE A 504 25.81 8.48 -18.85
C PHE A 504 25.92 7.16 -19.64
N GLY A 505 24.89 6.31 -19.57
CA GLY A 505 24.86 5.03 -20.30
C GLY A 505 25.79 3.96 -19.72
N LEU A 506 26.28 4.15 -18.50
CA LEU A 506 26.99 3.14 -17.72
C LEU A 506 26.00 2.22 -17.01
N SER A 507 26.36 0.95 -16.87
CA SER A 507 25.66 -0.01 -16.01
C SER A 507 25.53 0.56 -14.60
N SER A 508 24.39 0.35 -13.94
CA SER A 508 24.24 0.68 -12.51
C SER A 508 24.94 -0.33 -11.59
N ASN A 509 25.34 -1.49 -12.11
CA ASN A 509 26.13 -2.48 -11.40
C ASN A 509 27.63 -2.28 -11.72
N PRO A 510 28.48 -1.87 -10.75
CA PRO A 510 29.92 -1.67 -10.94
C PRO A 510 30.70 -2.92 -11.36
N ILE A 511 30.17 -4.12 -11.08
CA ILE A 511 30.79 -5.42 -11.39
C ILE A 511 30.02 -6.19 -12.47
N ALA A 512 29.25 -5.50 -13.31
CA ALA A 512 28.44 -6.12 -14.36
C ALA A 512 29.28 -7.04 -15.27
N GLY A 513 28.89 -8.31 -15.36
CA GLY A 513 29.58 -9.34 -16.14
C GLY A 513 30.76 -10.03 -15.42
N ALA A 514 31.07 -9.63 -14.18
CA ALA A 514 32.08 -10.24 -13.31
C ALA A 514 31.50 -10.77 -12.00
N GLU A 515 30.17 -10.97 -11.92
CA GLU A 515 29.46 -11.35 -10.70
C GLU A 515 29.95 -12.68 -10.14
N ASN A 516 30.43 -13.60 -10.98
CA ASN A 516 30.97 -14.90 -10.58
C ASN A 516 32.50 -15.00 -10.72
N ALA A 517 33.18 -13.89 -10.98
CA ALA A 517 34.63 -13.86 -11.14
C ALA A 517 35.37 -13.82 -9.79
N SER A 518 36.69 -14.01 -9.82
CA SER A 518 37.53 -13.85 -8.62
C SER A 518 37.46 -12.42 -8.08
N ASP A 519 37.74 -12.23 -6.79
CA ASP A 519 37.70 -10.90 -6.16
C ASP A 519 38.66 -9.91 -6.83
N SER A 520 39.81 -10.38 -7.32
CA SER A 520 40.74 -9.59 -8.13
C SER A 520 40.14 -9.10 -9.45
N GLU A 521 39.31 -9.93 -10.09
CA GLU A 521 38.65 -9.60 -11.35
C GLU A 521 37.44 -8.70 -11.12
N ARG A 522 36.66 -8.95 -10.07
CA ARG A 522 35.58 -8.05 -9.62
C ARG A 522 36.12 -6.66 -9.28
N LEU A 523 37.23 -6.59 -8.54
CA LEU A 523 37.89 -5.32 -8.20
C LEU A 523 38.40 -4.61 -9.45
N ARG A 524 38.98 -5.34 -10.41
CA ARG A 524 39.41 -4.78 -11.71
C ARG A 524 38.23 -4.17 -12.47
N VAL A 525 37.12 -4.89 -12.60
CA VAL A 525 35.92 -4.43 -13.32
C VAL A 525 35.28 -3.24 -12.60
N ALA A 526 35.18 -3.30 -11.27
CA ALA A 526 34.70 -2.20 -10.44
C ALA A 526 35.56 -0.94 -10.64
N ASN A 527 36.88 -1.05 -10.61
CA ASN A 527 37.77 0.11 -10.81
C ASN A 527 37.63 0.74 -12.20
N ILE A 528 37.50 -0.08 -13.25
CA ILE A 528 37.21 0.43 -14.62
C ILE A 528 35.87 1.18 -14.65
N TRP A 529 34.87 0.67 -13.95
CA TRP A 529 33.58 1.33 -13.83
C TRP A 529 33.70 2.64 -13.05
N ARG A 530 34.40 2.65 -11.90
CA ARG A 530 34.60 3.81 -11.03
C ARG A 530 35.27 4.95 -11.78
N ASP A 531 36.32 4.66 -12.54
CA ASP A 531 37.01 5.68 -13.35
C ASP A 531 36.08 6.30 -14.40
N LYS A 532 35.27 5.47 -15.10
CA LYS A 532 34.33 5.96 -16.11
C LYS A 532 33.19 6.77 -15.50
N ALA A 533 32.60 6.26 -14.42
CA ALA A 533 31.48 6.91 -13.73
C ALA A 533 31.94 8.22 -13.11
N TYR A 534 33.03 8.19 -12.35
CA TYR A 534 33.60 9.39 -11.72
C TYR A 534 33.93 10.45 -12.77
N LYS A 535 34.61 10.09 -13.86
CA LYS A 535 34.94 11.05 -14.93
C LYS A 535 33.70 11.66 -15.58
N ALA A 536 32.67 10.86 -15.84
CA ALA A 536 31.44 11.36 -16.46
C ALA A 536 30.71 12.35 -15.53
N TRP A 537 30.59 12.00 -14.25
CA TRP A 537 29.90 12.82 -13.25
C TRP A 537 30.70 14.03 -12.78
N SER A 538 32.02 13.93 -12.65
CA SER A 538 32.88 15.06 -12.32
C SER A 538 32.86 16.10 -13.45
N ASN A 539 32.96 15.66 -14.72
CA ASN A 539 32.85 16.57 -15.87
C ASN A 539 31.51 17.30 -15.88
N TRP A 540 30.41 16.56 -15.66
CA TRP A 540 29.08 17.13 -15.55
C TRP A 540 28.96 18.14 -14.41
N TYR A 541 29.53 17.84 -13.25
CA TYR A 541 29.54 18.74 -12.10
C TYR A 541 30.32 20.01 -12.42
N PHE A 542 31.53 19.90 -12.98
CA PHE A 542 32.36 21.05 -13.33
C PHE A 542 31.74 21.95 -14.41
N GLU A 543 31.00 21.37 -15.36
CA GLU A 543 30.26 22.13 -16.37
C GLU A 543 29.10 22.94 -15.76
N ARG A 544 28.48 22.45 -14.68
CA ARG A 544 27.22 22.98 -14.15
C ARG A 544 27.33 23.69 -12.80
N ARG A 545 28.46 23.56 -12.11
CA ARG A 545 28.66 24.20 -10.80
C ARG A 545 28.66 25.72 -10.91
N PRO A 546 28.10 26.42 -9.91
CA PRO A 546 28.20 27.87 -9.81
C PRO A 546 29.64 28.37 -9.95
N PHE A 547 29.81 29.56 -10.51
CA PHE A 547 31.14 30.17 -10.71
C PHE A 547 31.89 30.37 -9.38
N GLU A 548 31.15 30.64 -8.30
CA GLU A 548 31.65 30.87 -6.94
C GLU A 548 32.29 29.62 -6.30
N ASP A 549 31.93 28.41 -6.78
CA ASP A 549 32.42 27.13 -6.27
C ASP A 549 33.64 26.60 -7.04
N ARG A 550 34.32 27.44 -7.85
CA ARG A 550 35.49 27.07 -8.67
C ARG A 550 36.79 27.44 -7.96
N ASP A 551 37.29 26.59 -7.06
CA ASP A 551 38.60 26.77 -6.42
C ASP A 551 39.77 26.12 -7.20
N GLY A 552 39.47 25.27 -8.19
CA GLY A 552 40.43 24.62 -9.09
C GLY A 552 41.20 23.43 -8.50
N PHE A 553 41.07 23.17 -7.19
CA PHE A 553 41.74 22.04 -6.53
C PHE A 553 41.03 20.72 -6.80
N ASP A 554 39.72 20.75 -6.87
CA ASP A 554 38.89 19.57 -7.14
C ASP A 554 39.01 19.04 -8.58
N GLU A 555 39.27 19.92 -9.55
CA GLU A 555 39.62 19.55 -10.93
C GLU A 555 40.95 18.81 -11.03
N LEU A 556 41.90 19.10 -10.13
CA LEU A 556 43.18 18.39 -10.04
C LEU A 556 43.01 17.01 -9.38
N GLU A 557 42.22 16.90 -8.31
CA GLU A 557 41.89 15.59 -7.69
C GLU A 557 41.13 14.66 -8.64
N ALA A 558 40.31 15.22 -9.53
CA ALA A 558 39.60 14.45 -10.54
C ALA A 558 40.51 13.84 -11.61
N GLN A 559 41.72 14.38 -11.81
CA GLN A 559 42.70 13.85 -12.77
C GLN A 559 43.50 12.66 -12.21
N ILE A 560 43.44 12.41 -10.90
CA ILE A 560 44.10 11.26 -10.25
C ILE A 560 43.27 9.98 -10.53
N PRO A 561 43.83 8.94 -11.17
CA PRO A 561 43.14 7.67 -11.39
C PRO A 561 42.84 6.94 -10.07
N VAL A 562 41.77 6.13 -10.02
CA VAL A 562 41.46 5.32 -8.84
C VAL A 562 42.61 4.34 -8.56
N ASN A 563 43.09 4.29 -7.31
CA ASN A 563 44.26 3.50 -6.94
C ASN A 563 43.97 1.99 -7.12
N PRO A 564 44.70 1.27 -8.00
CA PRO A 564 44.41 -0.13 -8.30
C PRO A 564 44.76 -1.12 -7.18
N ARG A 565 45.34 -0.66 -6.06
CA ARG A 565 45.85 -1.52 -4.97
C ARG A 565 45.14 -1.38 -3.62
N ASN A 566 44.18 -0.47 -3.47
CA ASN A 566 43.40 -0.39 -2.24
C ASN A 566 42.03 -1.06 -2.48
N PRO A 567 41.72 -2.18 -1.79
CA PRO A 567 40.42 -2.82 -1.86
C PRO A 567 39.32 -1.92 -1.30
#